data_AF-A0A0G2H879-F1
#
_entry.id   AF-A0A0G2H879-F1
#
_cell.length_a   1.000
_cell.length_b   1.000
_cell.length_c   1.000
_cell.angle_alpha   90.00
_cell.angle_beta   90.00
_cell.angle_gamma   90.00
#
_symmetry.space_group_name_H-M   'P 1'
#
loop_
_entity.id
_entity.type
_entity.pdbx_description
1 polymer ?
#
loop_
_entity_poly.entity_id
_entity_poly.type
_entity_poly.pdbx_seq_one_letter_code
_entity_poly.pdbx_strand_id
1 'polypeptide(L)'
;MNMLIGGSILVGVTLSTIAIVQSIPSEILPLKYRAVANGIAFLGGASAGIIGQLSAGAYSNMSASGWRYIFWTQGAFHLTSALGFLLFYWPPRHSDFPRMKLTEYIWACDPIGSVLFIGSSTTILLALDWAAGTYPWSDAHVVGPLVIGCVLLITFCLYGSPPPPPPQPQPLSRPDGLCAHALFRPGPNFALALTAFSIEGYLFYSAVTSLTPQLILHLGWAPTASPWTIATRHQLYYLLPVFLFSIPVTWYATRYRDVRSPLVLAFAAFLALAAARG
;
A
#
# COMPACT_ATOMS: atom_id res chain seq x y z
N MET A 1 -10.57 -22.04 -12.77
CA MET A 1 -10.20 -21.68 -11.39
C MET A 1 -8.68 -21.57 -11.21
N ASN A 2 -7.91 -22.62 -11.50
CA ASN A 2 -6.45 -22.64 -11.28
C ASN A 2 -5.67 -21.49 -11.97
N MET A 3 -6.03 -21.14 -13.21
CA MET A 3 -5.41 -20.01 -13.92
C MET A 3 -5.64 -18.67 -13.23
N LEU A 4 -6.82 -18.46 -12.63
CA LEU A 4 -7.14 -17.24 -11.90
C LEU A 4 -6.30 -17.16 -10.62
N ILE A 5 -6.19 -18.28 -9.89
CA ILE A 5 -5.36 -18.37 -8.68
C ILE A 5 -3.90 -18.06 -9.01
N GLY A 6 -3.35 -18.70 -10.04
CA GLY A 6 -1.98 -18.44 -10.50
C GLY A 6 -1.76 -16.99 -10.92
N GLY A 7 -2.72 -16.40 -11.64
CA GLY A 7 -2.69 -14.99 -12.01
C GLY A 7 -2.71 -14.05 -10.80
N SER A 8 -3.55 -14.31 -9.80
CA SER A 8 -3.63 -13.54 -8.56
C SER A 8 -2.32 -13.60 -7.76
N ILE A 9 -1.66 -14.76 -7.71
CA ILE A 9 -0.33 -14.91 -7.09
C ILE A 9 0.68 -14.00 -7.79
N LEU A 10 0.72 -14.03 -9.13
CA LEU A 10 1.62 -13.17 -9.91
C LEU A 10 1.35 -11.69 -9.62
N VAL A 11 0.08 -11.26 -9.66
CA VAL A 11 -0.31 -9.86 -9.33
C VAL A 11 0.14 -9.47 -7.93
N GLY A 12 -0.02 -10.35 -6.94
CA GLY A 12 0.45 -10.12 -5.58
C GLY A 12 1.97 -9.89 -5.50
N VAL A 13 2.76 -10.69 -6.23
CA VAL A 13 4.21 -10.50 -6.34
C VAL A 13 4.52 -9.15 -6.99
N THR A 14 3.83 -8.78 -8.08
CA THR A 14 4.09 -7.50 -8.76
C THR A 14 3.78 -6.30 -7.88
N LEU A 15 2.73 -6.34 -7.05
CA LEU A 15 2.38 -5.25 -6.14
C LEU A 15 3.50 -4.95 -5.13
N SER A 16 4.30 -5.94 -4.72
CA SER A 16 5.42 -5.73 -3.81
C SER A 16 6.52 -4.83 -4.39
N THR A 17 6.63 -4.74 -5.73
CA THR A 17 7.65 -3.92 -6.42
C THR A 17 7.45 -2.42 -6.24
N ILE A 18 6.29 -1.97 -5.76
CA ILE A 18 6.02 -0.55 -5.54
C ILE A 18 7.01 0.09 -4.54
N ALA A 19 7.50 -0.68 -3.56
CA ALA A 19 8.50 -0.21 -2.61
C ALA A 19 9.82 0.19 -3.30
N ILE A 20 10.19 -0.52 -4.38
CA ILE A 20 11.38 -0.23 -5.19
C ILE A 20 11.16 1.06 -5.98
N VAL A 21 9.96 1.27 -6.55
CA VAL A 21 9.64 2.49 -7.29
C VAL A 21 9.76 3.73 -6.38
N GLN A 22 9.36 3.61 -5.12
CA GLN A 22 9.46 4.69 -4.13
C GLN A 22 10.92 4.99 -3.70
N SER A 23 11.86 4.06 -3.89
CA SER A 23 13.28 4.33 -3.59
C SER A 23 13.98 5.10 -4.71
N ILE A 24 13.49 5.05 -5.95
CA ILE A 24 14.12 5.71 -7.10
C ILE A 24 14.32 7.22 -6.87
N PRO A 25 13.31 8.02 -6.45
CA PRO A 25 13.50 9.44 -6.19
C PRO A 25 14.59 9.73 -5.15
N SER A 26 14.80 8.81 -4.21
CA SER A 26 15.85 8.97 -3.21
C SER A 26 17.25 8.82 -3.79
N GLU A 27 17.41 8.03 -4.84
CA GLU A 27 18.69 7.79 -5.51
C GLU A 27 19.01 8.87 -6.56
N ILE A 28 18.02 9.27 -7.36
CA ILE A 28 18.24 10.17 -8.50
C ILE A 28 18.07 11.66 -8.18
N LEU A 29 17.35 12.02 -7.10
CA LEU A 29 17.04 13.42 -6.80
C LEU A 29 17.65 13.88 -5.46
N PRO A 30 18.14 15.14 -5.40
CA PRO A 30 18.57 15.73 -4.14
C PRO A 30 17.37 15.90 -3.19
N LEU A 31 17.63 15.85 -1.88
CA LEU A 31 16.62 15.85 -0.80
C LEU A 31 15.48 16.86 -0.99
N LYS A 32 15.80 18.05 -1.50
CA LYS A 32 14.82 19.14 -1.73
C LYS A 32 13.73 18.82 -2.75
N TYR A 33 13.97 17.94 -3.72
CA TYR A 33 13.01 17.58 -4.77
C TYR A 33 12.29 16.26 -4.50
N ARG A 34 12.71 15.49 -3.51
CA ARG A 34 12.11 14.18 -3.20
C ARG A 34 10.62 14.29 -2.84
N ALA A 35 10.24 15.34 -2.09
CA ALA A 35 8.85 15.60 -1.75
C ALA A 35 7.97 15.87 -2.98
N VAL A 36 8.48 16.66 -3.94
CA VAL A 36 7.77 16.95 -5.20
C VAL A 36 7.65 15.69 -6.05
N ALA A 37 8.72 14.92 -6.18
CA ALA A 37 8.71 13.68 -6.95
C ALA A 37 7.72 12.66 -6.39
N ASN A 38 7.70 12.47 -5.06
CA ASN A 38 6.72 11.61 -4.41
C ASN A 38 5.29 12.14 -4.57
N GLY A 39 5.07 13.46 -4.42
CA GLY A 39 3.76 14.07 -4.65
C GLY A 39 3.22 13.85 -6.08
N ILE A 40 4.09 14.01 -7.09
CA ILE A 40 3.73 13.72 -8.49
C ILE A 40 3.48 12.23 -8.70
N ALA A 41 4.28 11.35 -8.11
CA ALA A 41 4.08 9.91 -8.19
C ALA A 41 2.73 9.49 -7.58
N PHE A 42 2.35 10.05 -6.42
CA PHE A 42 1.05 9.82 -5.80
C PHE A 42 -0.12 10.34 -6.66
N LEU A 43 0.02 11.52 -7.27
CA LEU A 43 -0.97 12.04 -8.22
C LEU A 43 -1.14 11.12 -9.44
N GLY A 44 -0.03 10.62 -9.98
CA GLY A 44 -0.02 9.65 -11.06
C GLY A 44 -0.72 8.34 -10.66
N GLY A 45 -0.39 7.81 -9.49
CA GLY A 45 -1.00 6.60 -8.93
C GLY A 45 -2.51 6.75 -8.69
N ALA A 46 -2.94 7.88 -8.11
CA ALA A 46 -4.36 8.17 -7.90
C ALA A 46 -5.12 8.24 -9.23
N SER A 47 -4.55 8.91 -10.23
CA SER A 47 -5.14 9.02 -11.57
C SER A 47 -5.22 7.65 -12.26
N ALA A 48 -4.15 6.85 -12.20
CA ALA A 48 -4.09 5.52 -12.78
C ALA A 48 -5.09 4.55 -12.13
N GLY A 49 -5.25 4.62 -10.80
CA GLY A 49 -6.23 3.80 -10.07
C GLY A 49 -7.67 4.04 -10.53
N ILE A 50 -7.99 5.28 -10.93
CA ILE A 50 -9.32 5.67 -11.40
C ILE A 50 -9.57 5.19 -12.82
N ILE A 51 -8.57 5.37 -13.70
CA ILE A 51 -8.59 4.84 -15.07
C ILE A 51 -8.75 3.31 -15.03
N GLY A 52 -8.01 2.64 -14.14
CA GLY A 52 -8.11 1.21 -13.92
C GLY A 52 -9.52 0.78 -13.51
N GLN A 53 -10.16 1.51 -12.58
CA GLN A 53 -11.53 1.22 -12.14
C GLN A 53 -12.58 1.41 -13.25
N LEU A 54 -12.51 2.50 -14.04
CA LEU A 54 -13.42 2.67 -15.20
C LEU A 54 -13.24 1.57 -16.22
N SER A 55 -11.98 1.27 -16.55
CA SER A 55 -11.65 0.29 -17.56
C SER A 55 -12.15 -1.10 -17.13
N ALA A 56 -11.98 -1.45 -15.85
CA ALA A 56 -12.50 -2.69 -15.29
C ALA A 56 -14.03 -2.80 -15.37
N GLY A 57 -14.76 -1.72 -15.05
CA GLY A 57 -16.22 -1.69 -15.21
C GLY A 57 -16.65 -1.83 -16.67
N ALA A 58 -16.00 -1.09 -17.58
CA ALA A 58 -16.25 -1.17 -19.01
C ALA A 58 -16.00 -2.57 -19.57
N TYR A 59 -14.84 -3.17 -19.25
CA TYR A 59 -14.49 -4.53 -19.68
C TYR A 59 -15.49 -5.56 -19.18
N SER A 60 -15.94 -5.44 -17.93
CA SER A 60 -16.93 -6.35 -17.35
C SER A 60 -18.29 -6.26 -18.04
N ASN A 61 -18.65 -5.10 -18.58
CA ASN A 61 -19.91 -4.89 -19.31
C ASN A 61 -19.87 -5.30 -20.79
N MET A 62 -18.68 -5.45 -21.38
CA MET A 62 -18.54 -5.78 -22.80
C MET A 62 -18.99 -7.21 -23.13
N SER A 63 -18.67 -8.18 -22.27
CA SER A 63 -19.02 -9.60 -22.46
C SER A 63 -18.81 -10.40 -21.18
N ALA A 64 -19.39 -11.60 -21.08
CA ALA A 64 -19.19 -12.51 -19.94
C ALA A 64 -17.71 -12.89 -19.71
N SER A 65 -16.89 -12.88 -20.77
CA SER A 65 -15.43 -13.10 -20.70
C SER A 65 -14.62 -11.81 -20.56
N GLY A 66 -15.28 -10.66 -20.49
CA GLY A 66 -14.66 -9.35 -20.57
C GLY A 66 -13.71 -9.03 -19.40
N TRP A 67 -13.96 -9.60 -18.22
CA TRP A 67 -13.08 -9.48 -17.05
C TRP A 67 -11.62 -9.88 -17.33
N ARG A 68 -11.37 -10.76 -18.31
CA ARG A 68 -10.01 -11.16 -18.70
C ARG A 68 -9.18 -10.00 -19.24
N TYR A 69 -9.82 -9.02 -19.88
CA TYR A 69 -9.13 -7.85 -20.42
C TYR A 69 -8.47 -7.00 -19.33
N ILE A 70 -8.99 -7.05 -18.09
CA ILE A 70 -8.34 -6.42 -16.93
C ILE A 70 -6.91 -6.96 -16.76
N PHE A 71 -6.74 -8.28 -16.83
CA PHE A 71 -5.42 -8.91 -16.69
C PHE A 71 -4.51 -8.60 -17.88
N TRP A 72 -5.05 -8.59 -19.11
CA TRP A 72 -4.28 -8.26 -20.30
C TRP A 72 -3.78 -6.80 -20.29
N THR A 73 -4.62 -5.85 -19.89
CA THR A 73 -4.22 -4.44 -19.79
C THR A 73 -3.19 -4.22 -18.69
N GLN A 74 -3.36 -4.88 -17.55
CA GLN A 74 -2.34 -4.84 -16.48
C GLN A 74 -1.00 -5.38 -16.99
N GLY A 75 -1.01 -6.53 -17.68
CA GLY A 75 0.18 -7.09 -18.30
C GLY A 75 0.83 -6.16 -19.32
N ALA A 76 0.03 -5.48 -20.15
CA ALA A 76 0.52 -4.49 -21.11
C ALA A 76 1.21 -3.31 -20.43
N PHE A 77 0.61 -2.74 -19.37
CA PHE A 77 1.24 -1.65 -18.62
C PHE A 77 2.55 -2.08 -17.96
N HIS A 78 2.60 -3.26 -17.34
CA HIS A 78 3.84 -3.78 -16.78
C HIS A 78 4.92 -3.99 -17.84
N LEU A 79 4.57 -4.50 -19.02
CA LEU A 79 5.50 -4.65 -20.14
C LEU A 79 6.01 -3.28 -20.62
N THR A 80 5.12 -2.29 -20.76
CA THR A 80 5.52 -0.92 -21.13
C THR A 80 6.44 -0.30 -20.09
N SER A 81 6.17 -0.47 -18.79
CA SER A 81 7.06 0.00 -17.73
C SER A 81 8.42 -0.69 -17.78
N ALA A 82 8.46 -2.02 -17.96
CA ALA A 82 9.71 -2.78 -18.08
C ALA A 82 10.55 -2.32 -19.28
N LEU A 83 9.91 -2.12 -20.45
CA LEU A 83 10.57 -1.57 -21.63
C LEU A 83 11.04 -0.14 -21.41
N GLY A 84 10.26 0.69 -20.71
CA GLY A 84 10.63 2.06 -20.36
C GLY A 84 11.90 2.10 -19.49
N PHE A 85 11.98 1.25 -18.47
CA PHE A 85 13.20 1.13 -17.66
C PHE A 85 14.37 0.62 -18.50
N LEU A 86 14.17 -0.42 -19.31
CA LEU A 86 15.23 -0.98 -20.16
C LEU A 86 15.79 0.04 -21.17
N LEU A 87 14.94 0.91 -21.72
CA LEU A 87 15.35 1.86 -22.74
C LEU A 87 15.90 3.16 -22.16
N PHE A 88 15.33 3.67 -21.06
CA PHE A 88 15.59 5.03 -20.57
C PHE A 88 16.26 5.11 -19.20
N TYR A 89 16.32 4.02 -18.42
CA TYR A 89 16.85 4.05 -17.06
C TYR A 89 18.23 3.40 -16.96
N TRP A 90 19.26 4.23 -17.11
CA TRP A 90 20.66 3.84 -17.02
C TRP A 90 21.40 4.72 -15.99
N PRO A 91 21.12 4.58 -14.69
CA PRO A 91 21.78 5.39 -13.68
C PRO A 91 23.30 5.13 -13.69
N PRO A 92 24.13 6.18 -13.54
CA PRO A 92 25.58 6.01 -13.41
C PRO A 92 25.86 5.21 -12.13
N ARG A 93 26.64 4.12 -12.25
CA ARG A 93 27.01 3.22 -11.15
C ARG A 93 27.81 3.97 -10.08
N HIS A 94 27.14 4.71 -9.20
CA HIS A 94 27.73 5.26 -7.99
C HIS A 94 27.71 4.12 -6.96
N SER A 95 28.71 3.24 -7.02
CA SER A 95 28.82 2.15 -6.05
C SER A 95 29.44 2.66 -4.76
N ASP A 96 28.69 3.45 -4.00
CA ASP A 96 28.99 3.68 -2.58
C ASP A 96 28.73 2.40 -1.74
N PHE A 97 28.08 1.40 -2.35
CA PHE A 97 27.82 0.10 -1.74
C PHE A 97 28.94 -0.91 -2.06
N PRO A 98 29.53 -1.55 -1.03
CA PRO A 98 30.52 -2.61 -1.23
C PRO A 98 29.88 -3.80 -1.95
N ARG A 99 30.67 -4.54 -2.74
CA ARG A 99 30.21 -5.78 -3.38
C ARG A 99 29.90 -6.81 -2.30
N MET A 100 28.63 -7.00 -1.99
CA MET A 100 28.17 -8.02 -1.04
C MET A 100 27.98 -9.38 -1.72
N LYS A 101 28.17 -10.45 -0.96
CA LYS A 101 27.80 -11.82 -1.38
C LYS A 101 26.29 -11.98 -1.34
N LEU A 102 25.73 -12.91 -2.13
CA LEU A 102 24.29 -13.18 -2.15
C LEU A 102 23.72 -13.47 -0.75
N THR A 103 24.48 -14.18 0.08
CA THR A 103 24.12 -14.47 1.47
C THR A 103 24.02 -13.21 2.32
N GLU A 104 24.91 -12.23 2.10
CA GLU A 104 24.90 -10.96 2.83
C GLU A 104 23.68 -10.12 2.43
N TYR A 105 23.31 -10.11 1.14
CA TYR A 105 22.06 -9.48 0.70
C TYR A 105 20.82 -10.14 1.31
N ILE A 106 20.74 -11.47 1.30
CA ILE A 106 19.60 -12.20 1.88
C ILE A 106 19.48 -11.88 3.37
N TRP A 107 20.59 -11.90 4.10
CA TRP A 107 20.58 -11.61 5.52
C TRP A 107 20.37 -10.12 5.83
N ALA A 108 20.72 -9.20 4.93
CA ALA A 108 20.38 -7.78 5.05
C ALA A 108 18.87 -7.53 4.95
N CYS A 109 18.13 -8.38 4.23
CA CYS A 109 16.66 -8.30 4.13
C CYS A 109 15.92 -8.92 5.33
N ASP A 110 16.61 -9.39 6.36
CA ASP A 110 16.02 -10.03 7.56
C ASP A 110 14.95 -11.10 7.21
N PRO A 111 15.37 -12.28 6.72
CA PRO A 111 14.45 -13.30 6.23
C PRO A 111 13.55 -13.86 7.34
N ILE A 112 14.04 -13.89 8.58
CA ILE A 112 13.27 -14.37 9.74
C ILE A 112 12.15 -13.38 10.08
N GLY A 113 12.49 -12.10 10.25
CA GLY A 113 11.50 -11.06 10.49
C GLY A 113 10.48 -10.96 9.35
N SER A 114 10.95 -11.06 8.10
CA SER A 114 10.10 -11.07 6.91
C SER A 114 9.10 -12.23 6.91
N VAL A 115 9.53 -13.46 7.20
CA VAL A 115 8.64 -14.63 7.24
C VAL A 115 7.62 -14.51 8.36
N LEU A 116 8.03 -14.07 9.56
CA LEU A 116 7.11 -13.84 10.68
C LEU A 116 6.05 -12.79 10.34
N PHE A 117 6.48 -11.66 9.76
CA PHE A 117 5.58 -10.56 9.40
C PHE A 117 4.63 -10.93 8.26
N ILE A 118 5.13 -11.57 7.20
CA ILE A 118 4.31 -12.02 6.06
C ILE A 118 3.32 -13.08 6.55
N GLY A 119 3.79 -14.11 7.27
CA GLY A 119 2.92 -15.17 7.79
C GLY A 119 1.83 -14.64 8.72
N SER A 120 2.20 -13.74 9.64
CA SER A 120 1.25 -13.03 10.50
C SER A 120 0.21 -12.26 9.68
N SER A 121 0.66 -11.39 8.78
CA SER A 121 -0.24 -10.52 8.01
C SER A 121 -1.18 -11.34 7.12
N THR A 122 -0.66 -12.36 6.43
CA THR A 122 -1.47 -13.23 5.57
C THR A 122 -2.53 -14.01 6.34
N THR A 123 -2.20 -14.58 7.51
CA THR A 123 -3.15 -15.37 8.31
C THR A 123 -4.23 -14.50 8.96
N ILE A 124 -3.86 -13.31 9.45
CA ILE A 124 -4.83 -12.32 9.97
C ILE A 124 -5.77 -11.86 8.86
N LEU A 125 -5.23 -11.44 7.71
CA LEU A 125 -6.04 -10.96 6.59
C LEU A 125 -6.97 -12.06 6.06
N LEU A 126 -6.52 -13.30 5.98
CA LEU A 126 -7.34 -14.44 5.58
C LEU A 126 -8.50 -14.69 6.56
N ALA A 127 -8.23 -14.65 7.87
CA ALA A 127 -9.28 -14.80 8.88
C ALA A 127 -10.33 -13.70 8.78
N LEU A 128 -9.90 -12.44 8.60
CA LEU A 128 -10.79 -11.30 8.47
C LEU A 128 -11.63 -11.37 7.19
N ASP A 129 -11.05 -11.80 6.08
CA ASP A 129 -11.76 -12.02 4.81
C ASP A 129 -12.86 -13.08 4.97
N TRP A 130 -12.54 -14.20 5.62
CA TRP A 130 -13.52 -15.25 5.92
C TRP A 130 -14.62 -14.80 6.87
N ALA A 131 -14.27 -14.03 7.90
CA ALA A 131 -15.23 -13.47 8.86
C ALA A 131 -16.18 -12.45 8.24
N ALA A 132 -15.80 -11.83 7.11
CA ALA A 132 -16.60 -10.82 6.44
C ALA A 132 -17.86 -11.38 5.73
N GLY A 133 -17.95 -12.70 5.52
CA GLY A 133 -19.15 -13.29 4.93
C GLY A 133 -19.13 -14.78 4.60
N THR A 134 -18.01 -15.49 4.77
CA THR A 134 -17.92 -16.93 4.46
C THR A 134 -18.24 -17.78 5.68
N TYR A 135 -17.68 -17.43 6.84
CA TYR A 135 -17.82 -18.15 8.10
C TYR A 135 -18.20 -17.20 9.24
N PRO A 136 -18.99 -17.64 10.23
CA PRO A 136 -19.25 -16.84 11.42
C PRO A 136 -17.95 -16.65 12.23
N TRP A 137 -17.87 -15.54 12.97
CA TRP A 137 -16.68 -15.18 13.77
C TRP A 137 -16.23 -16.24 14.76
N SER A 138 -17.14 -17.08 15.26
CA SER A 138 -16.85 -18.16 16.20
C SER A 138 -16.35 -19.45 15.53
N ASP A 139 -16.33 -19.51 14.20
CA ASP A 139 -15.89 -20.71 13.48
C ASP A 139 -14.38 -20.93 13.63
N ALA A 140 -13.97 -22.20 13.72
CA ALA A 140 -12.56 -22.58 13.83
C ALA A 140 -11.73 -22.12 12.62
N HIS A 141 -12.34 -22.01 11.44
CA HIS A 141 -11.68 -21.49 10.24
C HIS A 141 -11.31 -20.01 10.39
N VAL A 142 -12.03 -19.23 11.20
CA VAL A 142 -11.72 -17.82 11.47
C VAL A 142 -10.79 -17.69 12.66
N VAL A 143 -11.15 -18.31 13.79
CA VAL A 143 -10.42 -18.16 15.06
C VAL A 143 -9.01 -18.73 14.97
N GLY A 144 -8.83 -19.88 14.31
CA GLY A 144 -7.52 -20.54 14.19
C GLY A 144 -6.46 -19.66 13.53
N PRO A 145 -6.64 -19.23 12.27
CA PRO A 145 -5.69 -18.36 11.59
C PRO A 145 -5.55 -16.99 12.27
N LEU A 146 -6.61 -16.46 12.88
CA LEU A 146 -6.54 -15.19 13.61
C LEU A 146 -5.60 -15.29 14.82
N VAL A 147 -5.74 -16.35 15.64
CA VAL A 147 -4.88 -16.57 16.81
C VAL A 147 -3.43 -16.83 16.37
N ILE A 148 -3.22 -17.69 15.37
CA ILE A 148 -1.87 -17.97 14.83
C ILE A 148 -1.22 -16.67 14.34
N GLY A 149 -1.98 -15.86 13.60
CA GLY A 149 -1.51 -14.58 13.10
C GLY A 149 -1.14 -13.61 14.22
N CYS A 150 -1.97 -13.46 15.25
CA CYS A 150 -1.66 -12.65 16.42
C CYS A 150 -0.40 -13.15 17.17
N VAL A 151 -0.24 -14.46 17.33
CA VAL A 151 0.96 -15.04 17.97
C VAL A 151 2.21 -14.77 17.14
N LEU A 152 2.15 -14.91 15.81
CA LEU A 152 3.25 -14.58 14.91
C LEU A 152 3.58 -13.08 14.95
N LEU A 153 2.57 -12.21 15.04
CA LEU A 153 2.76 -10.77 15.17
C LEU A 153 3.48 -10.40 16.47
N ILE A 154 3.04 -10.97 17.60
CA ILE A 154 3.69 -10.77 18.90
C ILE A 154 5.13 -11.27 18.84
N THR A 155 5.35 -12.45 18.25
CA THR A 155 6.69 -13.02 18.07
C THR A 155 7.57 -12.10 17.22
N PHE A 156 7.03 -11.51 16.15
CA PHE A 156 7.73 -10.51 15.34
C PHE A 156 8.09 -9.25 16.14
N CYS A 157 7.17 -8.72 16.95
CA CYS A 157 7.43 -7.57 17.82
C CYS A 157 8.52 -7.87 18.87
N LEU A 158 8.50 -9.07 19.45
CA LEU A 158 9.53 -9.51 20.39
C LEU A 158 10.89 -9.70 19.71
N TYR A 159 10.91 -10.23 18.49
CA TYR A 159 12.12 -10.37 17.68
C TYR A 159 12.75 -9.01 17.31
N GLY A 160 11.94 -7.99 17.01
CA GLY A 160 12.39 -6.64 16.67
C GLY A 160 12.61 -5.68 17.86
N SER A 161 12.43 -6.14 19.09
CA SER A 161 12.57 -5.29 20.28
C SER A 161 14.06 -4.97 20.56
N PRO A 162 14.38 -3.73 21.00
CA PRO A 162 15.77 -3.34 21.23
C PRO A 162 16.45 -4.21 22.30
N PRO A 163 17.76 -4.50 22.16
CA PRO A 163 18.49 -5.29 23.13
C PRO A 163 18.50 -4.62 24.51
N PRO A 164 18.39 -5.39 25.62
CA PRO A 164 18.55 -4.87 26.96
C PRO A 164 19.96 -4.30 27.17
N PRO A 165 20.13 -3.35 28.10
CA PRO A 165 21.44 -2.82 28.43
C PRO A 165 22.38 -3.92 28.95
N PRO A 166 23.69 -3.86 28.63
CA PRO A 166 24.67 -4.83 29.12
C PRO A 166 24.64 -4.91 30.66
N PRO A 167 24.87 -6.10 31.28
CA PRO A 167 25.64 -7.25 30.77
C PRO A 167 24.78 -8.44 30.29
N GLN A 168 23.52 -8.23 29.95
CA GLN A 168 22.60 -9.31 29.55
C GLN A 168 22.98 -9.91 28.17
N PRO A 169 22.75 -11.21 27.94
CA PRO A 169 22.96 -11.83 26.64
C PRO A 169 22.16 -11.08 25.56
N GLN A 170 22.79 -10.77 24.44
CA GLN A 170 22.14 -10.09 23.32
C GLN A 170 20.92 -10.92 22.87
N PRO A 171 19.72 -10.34 22.75
CA PRO A 171 18.58 -11.05 22.19
C PRO A 171 18.80 -11.26 20.69
N LEU A 172 17.97 -12.13 20.10
CA LEU A 172 17.86 -12.38 18.67
C LEU A 172 17.64 -11.11 17.79
N SER A 173 17.47 -9.94 18.40
CA SER A 173 17.20 -8.66 17.75
C SER A 173 18.41 -8.16 16.97
N ARG A 174 18.30 -8.14 15.64
CA ARG A 174 19.31 -7.53 14.77
C ARG A 174 19.23 -6.02 14.84
N PRO A 175 20.36 -5.29 14.90
CA PRO A 175 20.35 -3.82 14.86
C PRO A 175 19.75 -3.25 13.57
N ASP A 176 19.79 -4.03 12.48
CA ASP A 176 19.25 -3.71 11.15
C ASP A 176 17.95 -4.47 10.83
N GLY A 177 17.12 -4.74 11.84
CA GLY A 177 15.83 -5.42 11.67
C GLY A 177 14.82 -4.62 10.85
N LEU A 178 13.76 -5.31 10.38
CA LEU A 178 12.71 -4.77 9.52
C LEU A 178 11.98 -3.54 10.12
N CYS A 179 11.95 -3.42 11.45
CA CYS A 179 11.45 -2.24 12.14
C CYS A 179 12.60 -1.35 12.60
N ALA A 180 12.57 -0.07 12.22
CA ALA A 180 13.55 0.90 12.68
C ALA A 180 13.48 1.05 14.21
N HIS A 181 14.58 0.75 14.92
CA HIS A 181 14.71 0.92 16.37
C HIS A 181 14.39 2.35 16.85
N ALA A 182 14.49 3.34 15.97
CA ALA A 182 14.07 4.72 16.24
C ALA A 182 12.59 4.84 16.62
N LEU A 183 11.73 3.95 16.12
CA LEU A 183 10.31 3.90 16.48
C LEU A 183 10.11 3.46 17.94
N PHE A 184 10.92 2.52 18.43
CA PHE A 184 10.80 1.94 19.78
C PHE A 184 11.55 2.72 20.87
N ARG A 185 12.14 3.88 20.54
CA ARG A 185 12.71 4.77 21.56
C ARG A 185 11.60 5.28 22.48
N PRO A 186 11.88 5.51 23.78
CA PRO A 186 10.89 6.03 24.71
C PRO A 186 10.32 7.36 24.19
N GLY A 187 9.04 7.35 23.84
CA GLY A 187 8.32 8.48 23.25
C GLY A 187 7.03 8.05 22.55
N PRO A 188 6.16 9.01 22.16
CA PRO A 188 4.89 8.71 21.51
C PRO A 188 5.03 8.30 20.03
N ASN A 189 6.25 8.30 19.48
CA ASN A 189 6.50 8.13 18.05
C ASN A 189 5.95 6.81 17.49
N PHE A 190 6.12 5.69 18.20
CA PHE A 190 5.57 4.39 17.77
C PHE A 190 4.04 4.42 17.70
N ALA A 191 3.39 4.87 18.77
CA ALA A 191 1.93 4.92 18.85
C ALA A 191 1.34 5.87 17.80
N LEU A 192 1.98 7.03 17.58
CA LEU A 192 1.57 7.99 16.56
C LEU A 192 1.75 7.42 15.14
N ALA A 193 2.88 6.77 14.85
CA ALA A 193 3.12 6.14 13.56
C ALA A 193 2.12 5.01 13.30
N LEU A 194 1.91 4.13 14.29
CA LEU A 194 0.94 3.03 14.19
C LEU A 194 -0.48 3.57 13.94
N THR A 195 -0.88 4.62 14.65
CA THR A 195 -2.19 5.26 14.48
C THR A 195 -2.32 5.87 13.08
N ALA A 196 -1.31 6.60 12.61
CA ALA A 196 -1.31 7.22 11.29
C ALA A 196 -1.41 6.15 10.18
N PHE A 197 -0.60 5.09 10.23
CA PHE A 197 -0.66 3.99 9.27
C PHE A 197 -1.97 3.20 9.33
N SER A 198 -2.55 3.05 10.52
CA SER A 198 -3.85 2.37 10.68
C SER A 198 -4.98 3.18 10.02
N ILE A 199 -4.99 4.50 10.22
CA ILE A 199 -5.97 5.40 9.58
C ILE A 199 -5.80 5.38 8.07
N GLU A 200 -4.56 5.50 7.58
CA GLU A 200 -4.26 5.45 6.15
C GLU A 200 -4.67 4.11 5.52
N GLY A 201 -4.34 2.99 6.17
CA GLY A 201 -4.72 1.65 5.74
C GLY A 201 -6.24 1.46 5.69
N TYR A 202 -6.96 1.93 6.72
CA TYR A 202 -8.43 1.89 6.74
C TYR A 202 -9.05 2.74 5.63
N LEU A 203 -8.55 3.96 5.41
CA LEU A 203 -9.00 4.84 4.34
C LEU A 203 -8.80 4.19 2.96
N PHE A 204 -7.61 3.64 2.73
CA PHE A 204 -7.28 2.98 1.47
C PHE A 204 -8.16 1.74 1.25
N TYR A 205 -8.25 0.86 2.24
CA TYR A 205 -9.06 -0.35 2.16
C TYR A 205 -10.54 -0.01 1.92
N SER A 206 -11.11 0.91 2.71
CA SER A 206 -12.51 1.34 2.57
C SER A 206 -12.81 1.95 1.21
N ALA A 207 -11.88 2.76 0.68
CA ALA A 207 -12.01 3.32 -0.66
C ALA A 207 -12.07 2.22 -1.72
N VAL A 208 -11.16 1.23 -1.65
CA VAL A 208 -11.12 0.13 -2.61
C VAL A 208 -12.34 -0.80 -2.47
N THR A 209 -12.73 -1.18 -1.25
CA THR A 209 -13.85 -2.13 -1.07
C THR A 209 -15.22 -1.52 -1.22
N SER A 210 -15.38 -0.22 -0.96
CA SER A 210 -16.69 0.43 -1.05
C SER A 210 -16.88 1.13 -2.40
N LEU A 211 -15.91 1.92 -2.85
CA LEU A 211 -16.07 2.73 -4.06
C LEU A 211 -15.92 1.89 -5.32
N THR A 212 -14.96 0.95 -5.37
CA THR A 212 -14.71 0.18 -6.59
C THR A 212 -15.91 -0.70 -6.98
N PRO A 213 -16.53 -1.49 -6.06
CA PRO A 213 -17.71 -2.28 -6.41
C PRO A 213 -18.91 -1.40 -6.76
N GLN A 214 -19.11 -0.27 -6.05
CA GLN A 214 -20.19 0.67 -6.37
C GLN A 214 -20.02 1.27 -7.77
N LEU A 215 -18.80 1.70 -8.14
CA LEU A 215 -18.49 2.19 -9.48
C LEU A 215 -18.79 1.13 -10.55
N ILE A 216 -18.36 -0.11 -10.34
CA ILE A 216 -18.61 -1.21 -11.29
C ILE A 216 -20.10 -1.53 -11.40
N LEU A 217 -20.82 -1.59 -10.28
CA LEU A 217 -22.27 -1.82 -10.23
C LEU A 217 -23.04 -0.70 -10.95
N HIS A 218 -22.71 0.56 -10.67
CA HIS A 218 -23.35 1.69 -11.33
C HIS A 218 -23.03 1.77 -12.82
N LEU A 219 -21.84 1.34 -13.24
CA LEU A 219 -21.44 1.25 -14.65
C LEU A 219 -22.19 0.12 -15.39
N GLY A 220 -22.46 -1.01 -14.73
CA GLY A 220 -23.02 -2.19 -15.40
C GLY A 220 -24.52 -2.42 -15.27
N TRP A 221 -25.16 -1.93 -14.20
CA TRP A 221 -26.47 -2.45 -13.78
C TRP A 221 -27.47 -1.37 -13.37
N ALA A 222 -27.13 -0.07 -13.47
CA ALA A 222 -28.05 1.01 -13.11
C ALA A 222 -29.13 1.23 -14.20
N PRO A 223 -30.45 1.21 -13.88
CA PRO A 223 -31.52 1.32 -14.87
C PRO A 223 -31.81 2.75 -15.37
N THR A 224 -31.24 3.78 -14.73
CA THR A 224 -31.65 5.18 -14.94
C THR A 224 -30.44 6.11 -15.05
N ALA A 225 -30.33 6.78 -16.19
CA ALA A 225 -29.20 7.59 -16.71
C ALA A 225 -28.06 6.80 -17.35
N SER A 226 -27.39 7.38 -18.36
CA SER A 226 -26.21 6.80 -19.01
C SER A 226 -25.19 6.41 -17.93
N PRO A 227 -24.84 5.12 -17.77
CA PRO A 227 -23.98 4.62 -16.69
C PRO A 227 -22.64 5.39 -16.58
N TRP A 228 -22.14 5.84 -17.72
CA TRP A 228 -20.98 6.71 -17.86
C TRP A 228 -21.11 8.06 -17.14
N THR A 229 -22.29 8.67 -17.09
CA THR A 229 -22.51 9.97 -16.44
C THR A 229 -22.44 9.86 -14.91
N ILE A 230 -22.92 8.76 -14.34
CA ILE A 230 -22.84 8.53 -12.89
C ILE A 230 -21.39 8.23 -12.50
N ALA A 231 -20.73 7.35 -13.26
CA ALA A 231 -19.34 6.99 -13.04
C ALA A 231 -18.40 8.20 -13.16
N THR A 232 -18.55 8.99 -14.22
CA THR A 232 -17.74 10.20 -14.41
C THR A 232 -18.01 11.23 -13.30
N ARG A 233 -19.24 11.40 -12.83
CA ARG A 233 -19.54 12.28 -11.69
C ARG A 233 -18.90 11.82 -10.38
N HIS A 234 -18.99 10.52 -10.05
CA HIS A 234 -18.32 9.95 -8.89
C HIS A 234 -16.80 10.12 -8.97
N GLN A 235 -16.23 9.95 -10.16
CA GLN A 235 -14.81 10.13 -10.37
C GLN A 235 -14.37 11.57 -10.36
N LEU A 236 -15.15 12.51 -10.91
CA LEU A 236 -14.87 13.94 -10.75
C LEU A 236 -14.89 14.34 -9.28
N TYR A 237 -15.85 13.83 -8.50
CA TYR A 237 -15.92 14.08 -7.06
C TYR A 237 -14.68 13.59 -6.30
N TYR A 238 -14.04 12.50 -6.74
CA TYR A 238 -12.80 12.00 -6.15
C TYR A 238 -11.55 12.73 -6.70
N LEU A 239 -11.49 12.97 -8.02
CA LEU A 239 -10.37 13.61 -8.70
C LEU A 239 -10.19 15.07 -8.32
N LEU A 240 -11.30 15.82 -8.21
CA LEU A 240 -11.24 17.25 -7.92
C LEU A 240 -10.54 17.50 -6.58
N PRO A 241 -10.96 16.90 -5.44
CA PRO A 241 -10.23 17.04 -4.19
C PRO A 241 -8.79 16.56 -4.26
N VAL A 242 -8.51 15.42 -4.92
CA VAL A 242 -7.14 14.91 -5.05
C VAL A 242 -6.24 15.94 -5.72
N PHE A 243 -6.65 16.53 -6.84
CA PHE A 243 -5.83 17.54 -7.51
C PHE A 243 -5.84 18.89 -6.78
N LEU A 244 -7.00 19.34 -6.30
CA LEU A 244 -7.17 20.63 -5.63
C LEU A 244 -6.39 20.72 -4.32
N PHE A 245 -6.30 19.63 -3.55
CA PHE A 245 -5.58 19.62 -2.28
C PHE A 245 -4.14 19.10 -2.41
N SER A 246 -3.86 18.08 -3.25
CA SER A 246 -2.51 17.51 -3.31
C SER A 246 -1.50 18.47 -3.95
N ILE A 247 -1.88 19.27 -4.95
CA ILE A 247 -0.95 20.22 -5.59
C ILE A 247 -0.53 21.33 -4.61
N PRO A 248 -1.45 22.06 -3.95
CA PRO A 248 -1.07 23.08 -2.96
C PRO A 248 -0.35 22.51 -1.74
N VAL A 249 -0.74 21.33 -1.25
CA VAL A 249 -0.07 20.67 -0.12
C VAL A 249 1.36 20.27 -0.50
N THR A 250 1.57 19.70 -1.69
CA THR A 250 2.91 19.35 -2.18
C THR A 250 3.77 20.59 -2.34
N TRP A 251 3.20 21.69 -2.87
CA TRP A 251 3.89 22.97 -2.98
C TRP A 251 4.26 23.55 -1.61
N TYR A 252 3.32 23.57 -0.66
CA TYR A 252 3.53 24.05 0.71
C TYR A 252 4.64 23.25 1.41
N ALA A 253 4.54 21.92 1.37
CA ALA A 253 5.52 21.03 1.97
C ALA A 253 6.93 21.25 1.38
N THR A 254 7.01 21.51 0.08
CA THR A 254 8.28 21.79 -0.60
C THR A 254 8.84 23.17 -0.23
N ARG A 255 7.99 24.20 -0.16
CA ARG A 255 8.41 25.59 0.08
C ARG A 255 8.84 25.83 1.52
N TYR A 256 8.10 25.28 2.47
CA TYR A 256 8.30 25.51 3.91
C TYR A 256 9.06 24.38 4.60
N ARG A 257 9.35 23.28 3.88
CA ARG A 257 9.97 22.06 4.44
C ARG A 257 9.21 21.50 5.64
N ASP A 258 7.89 21.73 5.66
CA ASP A 258 6.99 21.29 6.71
C ASP A 258 5.89 20.41 6.13
N VAL A 259 5.99 19.12 6.44
CA VAL A 259 4.99 18.10 6.08
C VAL A 259 4.01 17.88 7.23
N ARG A 260 4.37 18.27 8.45
CA ARG A 260 3.61 17.96 9.66
C ARG A 260 2.32 18.76 9.73
N SER A 261 2.37 20.07 9.49
CA SER A 261 1.18 20.93 9.62
C SER A 261 0.06 20.54 8.65
N PRO A 262 0.33 20.31 7.34
CA PRO A 262 -0.70 19.82 6.42
C PRO A 262 -1.28 18.46 6.82
N LEU A 263 -0.44 17.55 7.31
CA LEU A 263 -0.88 16.21 7.75
C LEU A 263 -1.81 16.29 8.96
N VAL A 264 -1.48 17.12 9.96
CA VAL A 264 -2.31 17.33 11.15
C VAL A 264 -3.66 17.94 10.77
N LEU A 265 -3.66 18.94 9.88
CA LEU A 265 -4.89 19.54 9.38
C LEU A 265 -5.77 18.53 8.63
N ALA A 266 -5.16 17.69 7.78
CA ALA A 266 -5.88 16.64 7.06
C ALA A 266 -6.53 15.63 8.00
N PHE A 267 -5.79 15.14 9.00
CA PHE A 267 -6.34 14.22 10.00
C PHE A 267 -7.40 14.86 10.90
N ALA A 268 -7.23 16.12 11.29
CA ALA A 268 -8.24 16.85 12.07
C ALA A 268 -9.53 17.06 11.28
N ALA A 269 -9.42 17.42 9.99
CA ALA A 269 -10.57 17.55 9.10
C ALA A 269 -11.29 16.21 8.89
N PHE A 270 -10.52 15.12 8.72
CA PHE A 270 -11.08 13.77 8.64
C PHE A 270 -11.84 13.38 9.90
N LEU A 271 -11.25 13.62 11.09
CA LEU A 271 -11.89 13.34 12.37
C LEU A 271 -13.18 14.17 12.57
N ALA A 272 -13.15 15.46 12.23
CA ALA A 272 -14.32 16.32 12.33
C ALA A 272 -15.44 15.86 11.40
N LEU A 273 -15.12 15.44 10.17
CA LEU A 273 -16.10 14.92 9.22
C LEU A 273 -16.67 13.57 9.68
N ALA A 274 -15.83 12.69 10.22
CA ALA A 274 -16.26 11.41 10.78
C ALA A 274 -17.21 11.62 11.97
N ALA A 275 -16.88 12.55 12.87
CA ALA A 275 -17.72 12.90 14.01
C ALA A 275 -19.04 13.58 13.62
N ALA A 276 -19.08 14.33 12.51
CA ALA A 276 -20.30 14.98 12.03
C ALA A 276 -21.28 14.00 11.33
N ARG A 277 -20.85 12.77 11.03
CA ARG A 277 -21.66 11.74 10.35
C ARG A 277 -22.07 10.57 11.26
N GLY A 278 -21.58 10.54 12.51
CA GLY A 278 -22.01 9.58 13.54
C GLY A 278 -23.12 10.17 14.39
#